data_AF-A0A940NSK7-F1
#
_entry.id   AF-A0A940NSK7-F1
#
_cell.length_a   1.000
_cell.length_b   1.000
_cell.length_c   1.000
_cell.angle_alpha   90.00
_cell.angle_beta   90.00
_cell.angle_gamma   90.00
#
_symmetry.space_group_name_H-M   'P 1'
#
loop_
_entity.id
_entity.type
_entity.pdbx_description
1 polymer ?
#
loop_
_entity_poly.entity_id
_entity_poly.type
_entity_poly.pdbx_seq_one_letter_code
_entity_poly.pdbx_strand_id
1 'polypeptide(L)'
;MNRKPIALLMGIAVLLTGCGIQPSASQPESAVSVQDSSIAEPATEVQDSAPAEESAQTQETVAVNVSNVKYLARPSLLTANYKERAVAARIAHAYQQQESDLSNVYFGSFYLNQEIKSLMAKNGFALTEQYKSEYFELYESNRYDLRANYVTVDSMMHTYHLYFAYLLKRLEMEQLSGDMLGVSQIMLSNAAEQYDKLKGTEWEQAARIEMAYFAVGCSLLDPDAIVPDAVAPEVQAELNAISDASGIAYSNIFTENMEY
;
A
#
# COMPACT_ATOMS: atom_id res chain seq x y z
N MET A 1 29.30 27.62 -49.60
CA MET A 1 29.37 26.18 -49.97
C MET A 1 28.97 25.37 -48.74
N ASN A 2 27.87 24.64 -48.83
CA ASN A 2 26.97 24.29 -47.72
C ASN A 2 27.41 23.04 -46.93
N ARG A 3 27.53 23.14 -45.60
CA ARG A 3 27.83 22.03 -44.67
C ARG A 3 26.58 21.26 -44.20
N LYS A 4 25.61 21.03 -45.09
CA LYS A 4 24.34 20.36 -44.76
C LYS A 4 24.19 18.86 -45.11
N PRO A 5 25.11 18.15 -45.82
CA PRO A 5 24.91 16.71 -46.06
C PRO A 5 25.62 15.78 -45.07
N ILE A 6 26.53 16.26 -44.22
CA ILE A 6 27.34 15.38 -43.34
C ILE A 6 26.58 14.96 -42.07
N ALA A 7 25.63 15.78 -41.59
CA ALA A 7 24.82 15.45 -40.41
C ALA A 7 23.71 14.41 -40.68
N LEU A 8 23.34 14.18 -41.95
CA LEU A 8 22.28 13.23 -42.31
C LEU A 8 22.80 11.77 -42.41
N LEU A 9 24.11 11.58 -42.58
CA LEU A 9 24.72 10.26 -42.78
C LEU A 9 25.18 9.59 -41.48
N MET A 10 25.17 10.32 -40.35
CA MET A 10 25.55 9.78 -39.03
C MET A 10 24.35 9.35 -38.18
N GLY A 11 23.11 9.56 -38.64
CA GLY A 11 21.87 9.22 -37.92
C GLY A 11 21.24 7.87 -38.29
N ILE A 12 21.75 7.17 -39.31
CA ILE A 12 21.13 5.94 -39.85
C ILE A 12 21.89 4.66 -39.42
N ALA A 13 23.09 4.78 -38.85
CA ALA A 13 23.95 3.63 -38.53
C ALA A 13 23.75 3.00 -37.14
N VAL A 14 22.80 3.47 -36.32
CA VAL A 14 22.59 2.97 -34.94
C VAL A 14 21.32 2.13 -34.77
N LEU A 15 20.52 1.94 -35.83
CA LEU A 15 19.23 1.22 -35.76
C LEU A 15 19.29 -0.29 -36.10
N LEU A 16 20.47 -0.91 -36.14
CA LEU A 16 20.60 -2.34 -36.47
C LEU A 16 21.55 -3.05 -35.52
N THR A 17 21.10 -3.27 -34.27
CA THR A 17 21.58 -4.39 -33.45
C THR A 17 20.68 -5.60 -33.70
N GLY A 18 21.27 -6.72 -34.14
CA GLY A 18 20.53 -7.98 -34.24
C GLY A 18 21.32 -9.11 -34.87
N CYS A 19 21.93 -9.93 -34.00
CA CYS A 19 22.27 -11.36 -34.12
C CYS A 19 23.74 -11.65 -33.77
N GLY A 20 23.96 -12.51 -32.76
CA GLY A 20 25.29 -13.05 -32.47
C GLY A 20 25.34 -13.92 -31.21
N ILE A 21 25.42 -15.23 -31.43
CA ILE A 21 25.57 -16.33 -30.47
C ILE A 21 26.99 -16.32 -29.83
N GLN A 22 27.09 -16.77 -28.56
CA GLN A 22 28.27 -17.04 -27.69
C GLN A 22 29.44 -17.82 -28.39
N PRO A 23 30.72 -17.89 -27.88
CA PRO A 23 31.10 -18.14 -26.47
C PRO A 23 32.49 -17.65 -25.93
N SER A 24 32.70 -17.91 -24.63
CA SER A 24 33.96 -18.28 -23.93
C SER A 24 34.92 -17.22 -23.31
N ALA A 25 35.12 -17.41 -22.00
CA ALA A 25 36.33 -17.30 -21.17
C ALA A 25 37.29 -16.09 -21.28
N SER A 26 37.41 -15.32 -20.19
CA SER A 26 38.62 -15.19 -19.34
C SER A 26 38.49 -13.99 -18.36
N GLN A 27 38.85 -14.22 -17.10
CA GLN A 27 39.21 -13.19 -16.10
C GLN A 27 40.65 -12.70 -16.40
N PRO A 28 41.07 -11.47 -16.04
CA PRO A 28 41.53 -11.21 -14.66
C PRO A 28 41.25 -9.80 -14.07
N GLU A 29 41.24 -9.77 -12.73
CA GLU A 29 41.68 -8.74 -11.77
C GLU A 29 41.72 -7.26 -12.17
N SER A 30 41.03 -6.39 -11.40
CA SER A 30 41.67 -5.51 -10.39
C SER A 30 40.71 -4.46 -9.81
N ALA A 31 40.74 -4.38 -8.47
CA ALA A 31 40.42 -3.30 -7.54
C ALA A 31 39.77 -1.99 -8.02
N VAL A 32 38.65 -1.61 -7.39
CA VAL A 32 38.35 -0.20 -7.03
C VAL A 32 37.61 -0.15 -5.69
N SER A 33 38.17 0.67 -4.79
CA SER A 33 37.67 1.14 -3.50
C SER A 33 36.36 1.92 -3.60
N VAL A 34 35.42 1.70 -2.67
CA VAL A 34 34.27 2.60 -2.50
C VAL A 34 34.42 3.36 -1.19
N GLN A 35 34.43 4.68 -1.32
CA GLN A 35 34.50 5.66 -0.26
C GLN A 35 33.16 5.76 0.49
N ASP A 36 33.32 5.96 1.79
CA ASP A 36 32.33 6.37 2.78
C ASP A 36 31.70 7.72 2.43
N SER A 37 30.40 7.86 2.66
CA SER A 37 29.69 9.15 2.67
C SER A 37 28.43 9.02 3.49
N SER A 38 28.56 9.45 4.75
CA SER A 38 27.48 9.64 5.72
C SER A 38 26.47 10.70 5.26
N ILE A 39 25.19 10.49 5.55
CA ILE A 39 24.21 11.57 5.67
C ILE A 39 23.42 11.35 6.97
N ALA A 40 23.40 12.39 7.80
CA ALA A 40 22.85 12.45 9.14
C ALA A 40 21.32 12.66 9.16
N GLU A 41 20.66 12.09 10.17
CA GLU A 41 19.26 12.34 10.53
C GLU A 41 19.14 13.53 11.51
N PRO A 42 18.08 14.35 11.44
CA PRO A 42 17.67 15.19 12.55
C PRO A 42 16.55 14.50 13.36
N ALA A 43 16.78 14.43 14.67
CA ALA A 43 15.82 13.99 15.67
C ALA A 43 14.69 15.02 15.85
N THR A 44 13.46 14.55 16.03
CA THR A 44 12.42 15.30 16.74
C THR A 44 11.58 14.35 17.59
N GLU A 45 11.60 14.58 18.91
CA GLU A 45 10.71 13.95 19.90
C GLU A 45 9.26 14.39 19.70
N VAL A 46 8.33 13.43 19.79
CA VAL A 46 6.94 13.71 20.17
C VAL A 46 6.53 12.69 21.23
N GLN A 47 6.29 13.21 22.44
CA GLN A 47 5.54 12.54 23.49
C GLN A 47 4.06 12.48 23.07
N ASP A 48 3.40 11.33 23.23
CA ASP A 48 1.98 11.35 23.55
C ASP A 48 1.55 10.12 24.37
N SER A 49 0.45 10.37 25.04
CA SER A 49 -0.14 9.88 26.26
C SER A 49 -0.83 8.51 26.18
N ALA A 50 -0.97 7.92 27.37
CA ALA A 50 -1.73 6.69 27.60
C ALA A 50 -3.24 6.88 27.37
N PRO A 51 -3.94 5.84 26.89
CA PRO A 51 -5.36 5.69 27.14
C PRO A 51 -5.67 4.58 28.16
N ALA A 52 -6.78 4.83 28.83
CA ALA A 52 -7.34 4.14 29.97
C ALA A 52 -7.95 2.75 29.65
N GLU A 53 -8.27 2.08 30.76
CA GLU A 53 -8.96 0.81 30.93
C GLU A 53 -10.16 0.60 29.97
N GLU A 54 -10.20 -0.57 29.32
CA GLU A 54 -11.44 -1.11 28.76
C GLU A 54 -11.62 -2.58 29.15
N SER A 55 -12.88 -2.90 29.43
CA SER A 55 -13.41 -3.97 30.27
C SER A 55 -13.13 -5.40 29.78
N ALA A 56 -12.94 -6.30 30.75
CA ALA A 56 -12.94 -7.74 30.56
C ALA A 56 -14.22 -8.24 29.87
N GLN A 57 -14.07 -8.95 28.75
CA GLN A 57 -15.08 -9.85 28.22
C GLN A 57 -14.56 -11.29 28.26
N THR A 58 -15.28 -12.11 29.01
CA THR A 58 -15.14 -13.57 29.15
C THR A 58 -15.17 -14.25 27.79
N GLN A 59 -14.08 -14.92 27.40
CA GLN A 59 -14.06 -15.80 26.23
C GLN A 59 -14.53 -17.20 26.62
N GLU A 60 -15.69 -17.59 26.10
CA GLU A 60 -16.06 -19.00 25.96
C GLU A 60 -15.09 -19.68 24.99
N THR A 61 -14.40 -20.71 25.47
CA THR A 61 -13.51 -21.53 24.65
C THR A 61 -14.32 -22.46 23.76
N VAL A 62 -14.64 -22.03 22.55
CA VAL A 62 -15.10 -22.93 21.48
C VAL A 62 -13.87 -23.60 20.87
N ALA A 63 -13.72 -24.91 21.12
CA ALA A 63 -12.68 -25.72 20.51
C ALA A 63 -12.94 -25.82 18.99
N VAL A 64 -12.23 -25.01 18.19
CA VAL A 64 -12.26 -25.09 16.74
C VAL A 64 -11.44 -26.31 16.30
N ASN A 65 -12.11 -27.31 15.73
CA ASN A 65 -11.48 -28.48 15.15
C ASN A 65 -10.77 -28.09 13.83
N VAL A 66 -9.45 -27.84 13.90
CA VAL A 66 -8.62 -27.33 12.79
C VAL A 66 -8.31 -28.39 11.71
N SER A 67 -8.93 -29.57 11.77
CA SER A 67 -8.58 -30.69 10.88
C SER A 67 -8.97 -30.50 9.40
N ASN A 68 -9.82 -29.51 9.07
CA ASN A 68 -10.33 -29.29 7.71
C ASN A 68 -10.07 -27.88 7.13
N VAL A 69 -8.96 -27.24 7.48
CA VAL A 69 -8.58 -25.97 6.82
C VAL A 69 -7.94 -26.27 5.46
N LYS A 70 -8.72 -26.09 4.38
CA LYS A 70 -8.20 -26.18 3.01
C LYS A 70 -7.52 -24.86 2.66
N TYR A 71 -6.18 -24.83 2.73
CA TYR A 71 -5.40 -23.67 2.32
C TYR A 71 -5.65 -23.36 0.84
N LEU A 72 -6.02 -22.11 0.55
CA LEU A 72 -6.08 -21.61 -0.82
C LEU A 72 -4.64 -21.48 -1.33
N ALA A 73 -4.40 -21.95 -2.56
CA ALA A 73 -3.10 -21.80 -3.20
C ALA A 73 -2.77 -20.31 -3.32
N ARG A 74 -1.65 -19.88 -2.74
CA ARG A 74 -1.20 -18.49 -2.86
C ARG A 74 -0.70 -18.26 -4.29
N PRO A 75 -1.25 -17.30 -5.04
CA PRO A 75 -0.70 -16.95 -6.35
C PRO A 75 0.71 -16.40 -6.16
N SER A 76 1.71 -17.08 -6.72
CA SER A 76 3.10 -16.60 -6.75
C SER A 76 3.31 -15.75 -7.99
N LEU A 77 3.80 -14.51 -7.81
CA LEU A 77 4.26 -13.64 -8.90
C LEU A 77 5.70 -13.97 -9.35
N LEU A 78 6.38 -14.87 -8.64
CA LEU A 78 7.74 -15.31 -8.94
C LEU A 78 7.69 -16.71 -9.56
N THR A 79 8.05 -16.81 -10.85
CA THR A 79 8.33 -18.06 -11.58
C THR A 79 9.72 -18.61 -11.20
N ALA A 80 10.05 -18.63 -9.91
CA ALA A 80 11.18 -19.42 -9.44
C ALA A 80 10.70 -20.87 -9.29
N ASN A 81 11.45 -21.84 -9.82
CA ASN A 81 11.23 -23.27 -9.59
C ASN A 81 11.51 -23.64 -8.12
N TYR A 82 10.73 -23.08 -7.20
CA TYR A 82 10.78 -23.39 -5.78
C TYR A 82 9.93 -24.63 -5.53
N LYS A 83 10.59 -25.77 -5.30
CA LYS A 83 9.91 -26.99 -4.90
C LYS A 83 9.58 -26.87 -3.42
N GLU A 84 8.35 -26.43 -3.12
CA GLU A 84 7.87 -26.30 -1.75
C GLU A 84 7.99 -27.67 -1.07
N ARG A 85 8.88 -27.74 -0.06
CA ARG A 85 9.04 -28.96 0.72
C ARG A 85 7.90 -28.98 1.73
N ALA A 86 6.92 -29.85 1.53
CA ALA A 86 5.89 -30.12 2.52
C ALA A 86 6.56 -30.63 3.81
N VAL A 87 6.77 -29.74 4.77
CA VAL A 87 7.15 -30.11 6.13
C VAL A 87 5.85 -30.43 6.85
N ALA A 88 5.54 -31.72 7.00
CA ALA A 88 4.50 -32.14 7.91
C ALA A 88 4.99 -31.83 9.33
N ALA A 89 4.56 -30.69 9.89
CA ALA A 89 4.82 -30.34 11.27
C ALA A 89 4.12 -31.36 12.18
N ARG A 90 4.83 -32.43 12.55
CA ARG A 90 4.39 -33.32 13.62
C ARG A 90 4.78 -32.64 14.92
N ILE A 91 3.79 -32.15 15.66
CA ILE A 91 3.99 -31.74 17.05
C ILE A 91 4.32 -33.03 17.82
N ALA A 92 5.61 -33.30 18.00
CA ALA A 92 6.09 -34.57 18.53
C ALA A 92 5.79 -34.74 20.03
N HIS A 93 5.42 -33.67 20.73
CA HIS A 93 5.16 -33.68 22.16
C HIS A 93 3.97 -32.77 22.48
N ALA A 94 3.01 -33.28 23.24
CA ALA A 94 2.08 -32.42 23.96
C ALA A 94 2.94 -31.49 24.83
N TYR A 95 2.93 -30.19 24.54
CA TYR A 95 3.64 -29.21 25.37
C TYR A 95 3.12 -29.37 26.81
N GLN A 96 4.01 -29.68 27.75
CA GLN A 96 3.63 -29.66 29.16
C GLN A 96 3.17 -28.23 29.49
N GLN A 97 2.09 -28.09 30.26
CA GLN A 97 1.69 -26.78 30.77
C GLN A 97 2.87 -26.17 31.53
N GLN A 98 3.17 -24.93 31.20
CA GLN A 98 4.24 -24.16 31.83
C GLN A 98 3.89 -23.95 33.30
N GLU A 99 4.80 -24.31 34.21
CA GLU A 99 4.63 -24.02 35.64
C GLU A 99 4.72 -22.51 35.88
N SER A 100 4.00 -22.01 36.88
CA SER A 100 3.96 -20.56 37.17
C SER A 100 5.32 -19.96 37.56
N ASP A 101 6.26 -20.79 37.99
CA ASP A 101 7.64 -20.39 38.35
C ASP A 101 8.67 -20.74 37.24
N LEU A 102 8.20 -21.19 36.08
CA LEU A 102 9.06 -21.66 34.97
C LEU A 102 10.05 -22.79 35.37
N SER A 103 9.77 -23.50 36.46
CA SER A 103 10.66 -24.52 37.03
C SER A 103 10.83 -25.74 36.13
N ASN A 104 9.85 -25.99 35.25
CA ASN A 104 9.90 -27.02 34.22
C ASN A 104 10.56 -26.56 32.91
N VAL A 105 11.07 -25.33 32.84
CA VAL A 105 11.71 -24.75 31.65
C VAL A 105 13.22 -24.70 31.84
N TYR A 106 13.95 -25.35 30.92
CA TYR A 106 15.41 -25.26 30.87
C TYR A 106 15.83 -24.06 30.01
N PHE A 107 16.43 -23.06 30.64
CA PHE A 107 16.87 -21.81 29.99
C PHE A 107 18.23 -21.90 29.29
N GLY A 108 18.91 -23.05 29.31
CA GLY A 108 20.16 -23.24 28.56
C GLY A 108 21.21 -22.16 28.80
N SER A 109 21.72 -21.57 27.71
CA SER A 109 22.77 -20.55 27.71
C SER A 109 22.26 -19.11 27.94
N PHE A 110 20.98 -18.93 28.28
CA PHE A 110 20.42 -17.60 28.56
C PHE A 110 20.70 -17.20 30.01
N TYR A 111 21.49 -16.13 30.18
CA TYR A 111 21.65 -15.47 31.48
C TYR A 111 20.45 -14.56 31.75
N LEU A 112 19.40 -15.13 32.34
CA LEU A 112 18.20 -14.40 32.74
C LEU A 112 18.31 -13.94 34.19
N ASN A 113 18.23 -12.63 34.42
CA ASN A 113 18.09 -12.08 35.77
C ASN A 113 16.70 -12.45 36.35
N GLN A 114 16.51 -12.25 37.66
CA GLN A 114 15.24 -12.60 38.31
C GLN A 114 14.05 -11.75 37.80
N GLU A 115 14.31 -10.51 37.41
CA GLU A 115 13.30 -9.61 36.85
C GLU A 115 12.73 -10.13 35.53
N ILE A 116 13.60 -10.50 34.58
CA ILE A 116 13.20 -11.08 33.29
C ILE A 116 12.44 -12.39 33.47
N LYS A 117 12.87 -13.24 34.42
CA LYS A 117 12.14 -14.47 34.76
C LYS A 117 10.73 -14.18 35.26
N SER A 118 10.58 -13.19 36.15
CA SER A 118 9.26 -12.79 36.67
C SER A 118 8.35 -12.20 35.58
N LEU A 119 8.90 -11.39 34.66
CA LEU A 119 8.17 -10.83 33.52
C LEU A 119 7.73 -11.93 32.55
N MET A 120 8.61 -12.88 32.26
CA MET A 120 8.32 -14.02 31.39
C MET A 120 7.29 -14.96 32.00
N ALA A 121 7.33 -15.20 33.31
CA ALA A 121 6.32 -16.01 34.02
C ALA A 121 4.93 -15.37 33.95
N LYS A 122 4.87 -14.04 34.05
CA LYS A 122 3.62 -13.27 34.01
C LYS A 122 3.06 -13.12 32.58
N ASN A 123 3.91 -12.79 31.61
CA ASN A 123 3.49 -12.36 30.27
C ASN A 123 3.72 -13.42 29.18
N GLY A 124 4.44 -14.50 29.47
CA GLY A 124 4.88 -15.50 28.49
C GLY A 124 6.06 -15.07 27.61
N PHE A 125 6.48 -13.81 27.69
CA PHE A 125 7.66 -13.26 27.01
C PHE A 125 8.29 -12.15 27.86
N ALA A 126 9.54 -11.81 27.54
CA ALA A 126 10.23 -10.68 28.14
C ALA A 126 11.04 -9.95 27.06
N LEU A 127 11.13 -8.63 27.19
CA LEU A 127 11.94 -7.79 26.32
C LEU A 127 13.31 -7.60 26.96
N THR A 128 14.36 -7.79 26.17
CA THR A 128 15.74 -7.58 26.60
C THR A 128 16.40 -6.65 25.59
N GLU A 129 17.05 -5.60 26.09
CA GLU A 129 17.91 -4.78 25.25
C GLU A 129 19.13 -5.60 24.79
N GLN A 130 19.51 -5.42 23.52
CA GLN A 130 20.69 -6.03 22.94
C GLN A 130 21.57 -4.91 22.38
N TYR A 131 22.85 -4.93 22.74
CA TYR A 131 23.82 -3.93 22.29
C TYR A 131 24.42 -4.34 20.95
N LYS A 132 23.61 -4.27 19.89
CA LYS A 132 24.02 -4.52 18.50
C LYS A 132 23.76 -3.27 17.67
N SER A 133 24.70 -2.89 16.82
CA SER A 133 24.55 -1.72 15.95
C SER A 133 23.49 -1.96 14.87
N GLU A 134 23.35 -3.21 14.44
CA GLU A 134 22.51 -3.62 13.32
C GLU A 134 21.74 -4.90 13.65
N TYR A 135 20.51 -5.02 13.13
CA TYR A 135 19.65 -6.20 13.37
C TYR A 135 20.27 -7.51 12.87
N PHE A 136 21.05 -7.46 11.78
CA PHE A 136 21.64 -8.68 11.21
C PHE A 136 22.66 -9.32 12.15
N GLU A 137 23.34 -8.56 13.00
CA GLU A 137 24.32 -9.08 13.96
C GLU A 137 23.64 -9.98 15.00
N LEU A 138 22.40 -9.66 15.37
CA LEU A 138 21.59 -10.49 16.26
C LEU A 138 21.20 -11.81 15.57
N TYR A 139 20.79 -11.74 14.31
CA TYR A 139 20.45 -12.93 13.54
C TYR A 139 21.65 -13.85 13.30
N GLU A 140 22.82 -13.27 13.05
CA GLU A 140 24.07 -13.99 12.91
C GLU A 140 24.48 -14.66 14.23
N SER A 141 24.44 -13.92 15.34
CA SER A 141 24.71 -14.48 16.68
C SER A 141 23.76 -15.63 17.00
N ASN A 142 22.47 -15.46 16.73
CA ASN A 142 21.47 -16.50 16.92
C ASN A 142 21.74 -17.73 16.05
N ARG A 143 22.21 -17.54 14.81
CA ARG A 143 22.60 -18.65 13.94
C ARG A 143 23.77 -19.44 14.50
N TYR A 144 24.80 -18.79 15.05
CA TYR A 144 25.95 -19.46 15.66
C TYR A 144 25.58 -20.17 16.97
N ASP A 145 24.70 -19.55 17.77
CA ASP A 145 24.21 -20.09 19.04
C ASP A 145 23.08 -21.13 18.87
N LEU A 146 22.70 -21.46 17.63
CA LEU A 146 21.57 -22.34 17.29
C LEU A 146 20.24 -21.88 17.92
N ARG A 147 20.07 -20.56 18.09
CA ARG A 147 18.84 -19.91 18.56
C ARG A 147 17.90 -19.64 17.39
N ALA A 148 16.64 -20.03 17.54
CA ALA A 148 15.62 -19.76 16.54
C ALA A 148 15.26 -18.27 16.52
N ASN A 149 15.11 -17.70 15.33
CA ASN A 149 14.57 -16.36 15.14
C ASN A 149 13.07 -16.44 14.85
N TYR A 150 12.28 -15.64 15.57
CA TYR A 150 10.87 -15.42 15.24
C TYR A 150 10.69 -13.96 14.84
N VAL A 151 10.57 -13.72 13.53
CA VAL A 151 10.47 -12.38 12.95
C VAL A 151 9.08 -12.22 12.37
N THR A 152 8.32 -11.26 12.90
CA THR A 152 7.02 -10.87 12.35
C THR A 152 7.22 -9.82 11.25
N VAL A 153 6.47 -9.95 10.16
CA VAL A 153 6.54 -9.00 9.03
C VAL A 153 5.74 -7.72 9.25
N ASP A 154 5.05 -7.57 10.38
CA ASP A 154 4.12 -6.48 10.64
C ASP A 154 4.77 -5.09 10.50
N SER A 155 5.97 -4.89 11.08
CA SER A 155 6.69 -3.61 10.98
C SER A 155 7.08 -3.26 9.54
N MET A 156 7.46 -4.27 8.73
CA MET A 156 7.77 -4.07 7.31
C MET A 156 6.50 -3.77 6.51
N MET A 157 5.42 -4.51 6.76
CA MET A 157 4.13 -4.32 6.08
C MET A 157 3.52 -2.96 6.40
N HIS A 158 3.59 -2.53 7.66
CA HIS A 158 3.14 -1.20 8.06
C HIS A 158 3.90 -0.10 7.31
N THR A 159 5.23 -0.19 7.27
CA THR A 159 6.07 0.78 6.54
C THR A 159 5.74 0.80 5.05
N TYR A 160 5.54 -0.38 4.45
CA TYR A 160 5.12 -0.51 3.06
C TYR A 160 3.77 0.17 2.82
N HIS A 161 2.78 -0.04 3.68
CA HIS A 161 1.46 0.58 3.57
C HIS A 161 1.52 2.11 3.64
N LEU A 162 2.33 2.66 4.54
CA LEU A 162 2.54 4.12 4.62
C LEU A 162 3.17 4.67 3.34
N TYR A 163 4.22 4.00 2.82
CA TYR A 163 4.88 4.43 1.59
C TYR A 163 3.94 4.36 0.38
N PHE A 164 3.14 3.29 0.27
CA PHE A 164 2.17 3.15 -0.81
C PHE A 164 1.08 4.22 -0.75
N ALA A 165 0.54 4.51 0.44
CA ALA A 165 -0.42 5.59 0.63
C ALA A 165 0.17 6.95 0.24
N TYR A 166 1.43 7.21 0.61
CA TYR A 166 2.14 8.42 0.19
C TYR A 166 2.28 8.52 -1.32
N LEU A 167 2.67 7.43 -2.00
CA LEU A 167 2.80 7.38 -3.45
C LEU A 167 1.45 7.66 -4.13
N LEU A 168 0.37 7.01 -3.68
CA LEU A 168 -0.97 7.24 -4.23
C LEU A 168 -1.42 8.68 -4.04
N LYS A 169 -1.27 9.23 -2.83
CA LYS A 169 -1.61 10.63 -2.55
C LYS A 169 -0.85 11.58 -3.49
N ARG A 170 0.46 11.37 -3.64
CA ARG A 170 1.30 12.20 -4.49
C ARG A 170 0.89 12.08 -5.96
N LEU A 171 0.62 10.88 -6.44
CA LEU A 171 0.17 10.64 -7.81
C LEU A 171 -1.21 11.25 -8.09
N GLU A 172 -2.11 11.21 -7.12
CA GLU A 172 -3.41 11.86 -7.19
C GLU A 172 -3.27 13.38 -7.27
N MET A 173 -2.49 13.97 -6.37
CA MET A 173 -2.29 15.42 -6.30
C MET A 173 -1.50 15.97 -7.50
N GLU A 174 -0.46 15.28 -7.96
CA GLU A 174 0.45 15.79 -9.00
C GLU A 174 0.00 15.49 -10.43
N GLN A 175 -0.80 14.42 -10.66
CA GLN A 175 -1.14 13.97 -12.01
C GLN A 175 -2.65 13.74 -12.18
N LEU A 176 -3.24 12.81 -11.41
CA LEU A 176 -4.61 12.38 -11.68
C LEU A 176 -5.65 13.48 -11.49
N SER A 177 -5.47 14.37 -10.51
CA SER A 177 -6.42 15.46 -10.26
C SER A 177 -6.54 16.40 -11.47
N GLY A 178 -5.42 16.81 -12.05
CA GLY A 178 -5.38 17.66 -13.24
C GLY A 178 -5.91 16.95 -14.49
N ASP A 179 -5.50 15.69 -14.71
CA ASP A 179 -5.99 14.90 -15.85
C ASP A 179 -7.52 14.67 -15.75
N MET A 180 -8.03 14.37 -14.55
CA MET A 180 -9.45 14.16 -14.32
C MET A 180 -10.26 15.45 -14.50
N LEU A 181 -9.73 16.59 -14.07
CA LEU A 181 -10.33 17.90 -14.34
C LEU A 181 -10.39 18.17 -15.84
N GLY A 182 -9.30 17.91 -16.57
CA GLY A 182 -9.25 18.10 -18.02
C GLY A 182 -10.27 17.23 -18.76
N VAL A 183 -10.38 15.94 -18.40
CA VAL A 183 -11.40 15.04 -18.97
C VAL A 183 -12.81 15.53 -18.63
N SER A 184 -13.06 15.94 -17.38
CA SER A 184 -14.38 16.40 -16.93
C SER A 184 -14.82 17.68 -17.65
N GLN A 185 -13.90 18.63 -17.87
CA GLN A 185 -14.17 19.85 -18.62
C GLN A 185 -14.52 19.57 -20.10
N ILE A 186 -13.79 18.65 -20.75
CA ILE A 186 -14.08 18.23 -22.13
C ILE A 186 -15.47 17.58 -22.20
N MET A 187 -15.80 16.70 -21.24
CA MET A 187 -17.09 16.04 -21.18
C MET A 187 -18.24 17.04 -20.92
N LEU A 188 -18.04 18.02 -20.04
CA LEU A 188 -19.01 19.09 -19.80
C LEU A 188 -19.27 19.92 -21.07
N SER A 189 -18.21 20.28 -21.81
CA SER A 189 -18.35 20.99 -23.08
C SER A 189 -19.13 20.17 -24.11
N ASN A 190 -18.83 18.87 -24.24
CA ASN A 190 -19.54 17.98 -25.15
C ASN A 190 -21.00 17.81 -24.74
N ALA A 191 -21.30 17.70 -23.44
CA ALA A 191 -22.65 17.59 -22.92
C ALA A 191 -23.46 18.88 -23.19
N ALA A 192 -22.85 20.05 -23.04
CA ALA A 192 -23.48 21.33 -23.39
C ALA A 192 -23.82 21.42 -24.88
N GLU A 193 -22.91 21.03 -25.77
CA GLU A 193 -23.18 20.98 -27.21
C GLU A 193 -24.30 19.98 -27.58
N GLN A 194 -24.34 18.83 -26.89
CA GLN A 194 -25.39 17.84 -27.08
C GLN A 194 -26.75 18.37 -26.62
N TYR A 195 -26.78 19.05 -25.47
CA TYR A 195 -27.99 19.69 -24.97
C TYR A 195 -28.54 20.71 -25.99
N ASP A 196 -27.69 21.57 -26.56
CA ASP A 196 -28.12 22.54 -27.58
C ASP A 196 -28.70 21.88 -28.85
N LYS A 197 -28.15 20.74 -29.27
CA LYS A 197 -28.64 19.98 -30.44
C LYS A 197 -29.95 19.25 -30.17
N LEU A 198 -30.19 18.85 -28.91
CA LEU A 198 -31.32 18.00 -28.51
C LEU A 198 -32.47 18.77 -27.87
N LYS A 199 -32.37 20.10 -27.75
CA LYS A 199 -33.47 20.98 -27.30
C LYS A 199 -34.75 20.75 -28.11
N GLY A 200 -35.87 20.54 -27.41
CA GLY A 200 -37.18 20.27 -28.00
C GLY A 200 -37.37 18.83 -28.48
N THR A 201 -36.41 17.94 -28.24
CA THR A 201 -36.56 16.50 -28.51
C THR A 201 -36.92 15.74 -27.23
N GLU A 202 -37.32 14.47 -27.36
CA GLU A 202 -37.54 13.58 -26.21
C GLU A 202 -36.28 13.36 -25.34
N TRP A 203 -35.09 13.63 -25.89
CA TRP A 203 -33.80 13.42 -25.24
C TRP A 203 -33.29 14.67 -24.50
N GLU A 204 -34.01 15.79 -24.54
CA GLU A 204 -33.59 17.05 -23.91
C GLU A 204 -33.29 16.86 -22.41
N GLN A 205 -34.16 16.14 -21.70
CA GLN A 205 -33.99 15.91 -20.27
C GLN A 205 -32.76 15.04 -19.96
N ALA A 206 -32.49 14.02 -20.78
CA ALA A 206 -31.32 13.17 -20.62
C ALA A 206 -30.03 13.96 -20.82
N ALA A 207 -29.97 14.79 -21.88
CA ALA A 207 -28.83 15.67 -22.14
C ALA A 207 -28.64 16.72 -21.03
N ARG A 208 -29.73 17.22 -20.44
CA ARG A 208 -29.69 18.15 -19.30
C ARG A 208 -29.08 17.49 -18.06
N ILE A 209 -29.46 16.24 -17.75
CA ILE A 209 -28.90 15.48 -16.61
C ILE A 209 -27.41 15.22 -16.82
N GLU A 210 -27.00 14.80 -18.02
CA GLU A 210 -25.59 14.58 -18.34
C GLU A 210 -24.76 15.86 -18.13
N MET A 211 -25.25 17.00 -18.62
CA MET A 211 -24.61 18.29 -18.42
C MET A 211 -24.52 18.66 -16.93
N ALA A 212 -25.58 18.45 -16.16
CA ALA A 212 -25.58 18.69 -14.71
C ALA A 212 -24.57 17.77 -13.98
N TYR A 213 -24.50 16.50 -14.36
CA TYR A 213 -23.58 15.51 -13.77
C TYR A 213 -22.11 15.93 -13.92
N PHE A 214 -21.70 16.31 -15.14
CA PHE A 214 -20.33 16.78 -15.36
C PHE A 214 -20.08 18.16 -14.74
N ALA A 215 -21.09 19.03 -14.65
CA ALA A 215 -20.96 20.33 -14.00
C ALA A 215 -20.67 20.18 -12.50
N VAL A 216 -21.39 19.29 -11.79
CA VAL A 216 -21.10 18.98 -10.38
C VAL A 216 -19.66 18.47 -10.23
N GLY A 217 -19.25 17.50 -11.06
CA GLY A 217 -17.89 16.94 -11.02
C GLY A 217 -16.80 17.99 -11.24
N CYS A 218 -16.97 18.89 -12.21
CA CYS A 218 -16.06 20.01 -12.44
C CYS A 218 -15.99 20.96 -11.24
N SER A 219 -17.14 21.34 -10.65
CA SER A 219 -17.19 22.24 -9.50
C SER A 219 -16.57 21.65 -8.22
N LEU A 220 -16.59 20.32 -8.07
CA LEU A 220 -15.91 19.64 -6.96
C LEU A 220 -14.39 19.59 -7.13
N LEU A 221 -13.91 19.51 -8.37
CA LEU A 221 -12.47 19.47 -8.69
C LEU A 221 -11.85 20.87 -8.77
N ASP A 222 -12.63 21.87 -9.20
CA ASP A 222 -12.21 23.26 -9.37
C ASP A 222 -13.31 24.22 -8.88
N PRO A 223 -13.09 24.94 -7.76
CA PRO A 223 -14.06 25.91 -7.23
C PRO A 223 -14.40 27.04 -8.20
N ASP A 224 -13.52 27.35 -9.15
CA ASP A 224 -13.72 28.41 -10.15
C ASP A 224 -14.36 27.89 -11.45
N ALA A 225 -14.82 26.64 -11.47
CA ALA A 225 -15.44 26.02 -12.65
C ALA A 225 -16.71 26.77 -13.10
N ILE A 226 -16.82 26.98 -14.41
CA ILE A 226 -17.98 27.64 -15.02
C ILE A 226 -19.13 26.63 -15.14
N VAL A 227 -20.20 26.90 -14.41
CA VAL A 227 -21.43 26.10 -14.46
C VAL A 227 -22.38 26.66 -15.53
N PRO A 228 -22.92 25.84 -16.45
CA PRO A 228 -23.92 26.30 -17.42
C PRO A 228 -25.23 26.75 -16.75
N ASP A 229 -25.75 27.92 -17.15
CA ASP A 229 -26.95 28.54 -16.56
C ASP A 229 -28.19 27.63 -16.55
N ALA A 230 -28.31 26.74 -17.55
CA ALA A 230 -29.45 25.84 -17.70
C ALA A 230 -29.56 24.76 -16.59
N VAL A 231 -28.47 24.49 -15.87
CA VAL A 231 -28.40 23.48 -14.78
C VAL A 231 -27.89 24.05 -13.46
N ALA A 232 -27.61 25.36 -13.40
CA ALA A 232 -27.10 26.02 -12.21
C ALA A 232 -27.90 25.76 -10.92
N PRO A 233 -29.26 25.78 -10.90
CA PRO A 233 -29.99 25.57 -9.65
C PRO A 233 -29.88 24.12 -9.15
N GLU A 234 -29.94 23.12 -10.04
CA GLU A 234 -29.79 21.71 -9.65
C GLU A 234 -28.36 21.39 -9.19
N VAL A 235 -27.36 21.93 -9.89
CA VAL A 235 -25.93 21.75 -9.54
C VAL A 235 -25.65 22.37 -8.17
N GLN A 236 -26.13 23.58 -7.90
CA GLN A 236 -25.90 24.23 -6.60
C GLN A 236 -26.60 23.49 -5.46
N ALA A 237 -27.81 22.95 -5.69
CA ALA A 237 -28.50 22.12 -4.71
C ALA A 237 -27.68 20.87 -4.35
N GLU A 238 -27.04 20.23 -5.34
CA GLU A 238 -26.15 19.11 -5.07
C GLU A 238 -24.87 19.47 -4.36
N LEU A 239 -24.20 20.56 -4.76
CA LEU A 239 -22.99 20.99 -4.09
C LEU A 239 -23.26 21.32 -2.61
N ASN A 240 -24.43 21.89 -2.31
CA ASN A 240 -24.87 22.12 -0.93
C ASN A 240 -25.12 20.80 -0.21
N ALA A 241 -25.84 19.85 -0.81
CA ALA A 241 -26.11 18.54 -0.20
C ALA A 241 -24.82 17.76 0.11
N ILE A 242 -23.84 17.81 -0.80
CA ILE A 242 -22.51 17.22 -0.61
C ILE A 242 -21.77 17.91 0.54
N SER A 243 -21.81 19.24 0.61
CA SER A 243 -21.13 20.03 1.65
C SER A 243 -21.77 19.85 3.03
N ASP A 244 -23.09 19.71 3.09
CA ASP A 244 -23.86 19.52 4.32
C ASP A 244 -23.64 18.13 4.95
N ALA A 245 -23.21 17.14 4.17
CA ALA A 245 -22.86 15.78 4.61
C ALA A 245 -23.88 15.13 5.57
N SER A 246 -25.17 15.41 5.38
CA SER A 246 -26.25 15.06 6.32
C SER A 246 -26.66 13.58 6.31
N GLY A 247 -25.99 12.75 5.51
CA GLY A 247 -26.25 11.32 5.38
C GLY A 247 -26.64 10.92 3.95
N ILE A 248 -27.38 9.83 3.83
CA ILE A 248 -27.82 9.29 2.53
C ILE A 248 -29.07 10.05 2.08
N ALA A 249 -29.01 10.66 0.91
CA ALA A 249 -30.12 11.39 0.29
C ALA A 249 -30.23 11.05 -1.20
N TYR A 250 -31.41 11.32 -1.79
CA TYR A 250 -31.57 11.28 -3.23
C TYR A 250 -30.83 12.43 -3.88
N SER A 251 -30.32 12.18 -5.08
CA SER A 251 -29.64 13.19 -5.87
C SER A 251 -30.62 14.23 -6.40
N ASN A 252 -30.29 15.51 -6.29
CA ASN A 252 -31.07 16.60 -6.88
C ASN A 252 -30.93 16.68 -8.42
N ILE A 253 -29.94 15.99 -9.03
CA ILE A 253 -29.79 15.93 -10.50
C ILE A 253 -30.48 14.71 -11.13
N PHE A 254 -30.62 13.60 -10.41
CA PHE A 254 -31.27 12.39 -10.90
C PHE A 254 -32.72 12.31 -10.39
N THR A 255 -33.69 12.27 -11.29
CA THR A 255 -35.10 12.09 -10.91
C THR A 255 -35.37 10.66 -10.44
N GLU A 256 -36.37 10.49 -9.56
CA GLU A 256 -36.71 9.24 -8.84
C GLU A 256 -37.00 8.01 -9.73
N ASN A 257 -37.06 8.14 -11.06
CA ASN A 257 -37.45 7.08 -12.00
C ASN A 257 -36.29 6.52 -12.84
N MET A 258 -35.03 6.79 -12.49
CA MET A 258 -33.89 6.11 -13.12
C MET A 258 -33.72 4.73 -12.49
N GLU A 259 -34.62 3.80 -12.83
CA GLU A 259 -34.42 2.37 -12.56
C GLU A 259 -33.18 1.90 -13.34
N TYR A 260 -32.15 1.47 -12.62
CA TYR A 260 -30.95 0.81 -13.16
C TYR A 260 -31.27 -0.61 -13.64
#